data_AF-A0A354ZEM9-F1
#
_entry.id   AF-A0A354ZEM9-F1
#
_cell.length_a   1.000
_cell.length_b   1.000
_cell.length_c   1.000
_cell.angle_alpha   90.00
_cell.angle_beta   90.00
_cell.angle_gamma   90.00
#
_symmetry.space_group_name_H-M   'P 1'
#
loop_
_entity.id
_entity.type
_entity.pdbx_description
1 polymer ?
#
loop_
_entity_poly.entity_id
_entity_poly.type
_entity_poly.pdbx_seq_one_letter_code
_entity_poly.pdbx_strand_id
1 'polypeptide(L)'
;MSITSVMQSILQYFTNLTGNLGWAIIIVTVLIRAILHPLQVSQVRVMEQMKALSPKQKEIEQKYKGQPQEQQQRLAELYRDNKVNPMGGCLPALIPLPILI
;
A
#
# COMPACT_ATOMS: atom_id res chain seq x y z
N MET A 1 -23.93 6.66 18.34
CA MET A 1 -23.45 6.74 19.74
C MET A 1 -22.66 5.47 20.08
N SER A 2 -21.65 5.10 19.28
CA SER A 2 -21.01 3.77 19.40
C SER A 2 -19.50 3.76 19.13
N ILE A 3 -18.98 4.69 18.33
CA ILE A 3 -17.54 4.77 18.04
C ILE A 3 -16.74 5.30 19.25
N THR A 4 -17.30 6.25 20.00
CA THR A 4 -16.61 6.91 21.11
C THR A 4 -16.38 5.98 22.32
N SER A 5 -17.33 5.09 22.62
CA SER A 5 -17.24 4.16 23.75
C SER A 5 -16.26 3.02 23.50
N VAL A 6 -16.19 2.53 22.25
CA VAL A 6 -15.18 1.55 21.82
C VAL A 6 -13.79 2.18 21.88
N MET A 7 -13.64 3.43 21.41
CA MET A 7 -12.36 4.13 21.45
C MET A 7 -11.87 4.40 22.88
N GLN A 8 -12.77 4.76 23.81
CA GLN A 8 -12.42 4.94 25.22
C GLN A 8 -12.02 3.63 25.92
N SER A 9 -12.68 2.52 25.63
CA SER A 9 -12.36 1.21 26.25
C SER A 9 -10.99 0.70 25.82
N ILE A 10 -10.64 0.91 24.54
CA ILE A 10 -9.32 0.57 24.00
C ILE A 10 -8.25 1.47 24.63
N LEU A 11 -8.49 2.77 24.72
CA LEU A 11 -7.55 3.70 25.36
C LEU A 11 -7.30 3.36 26.82
N GLN A 12 -8.32 2.97 27.58
CA GLN A 12 -8.20 2.57 28.99
C GLN A 12 -7.44 1.25 29.17
N TYR A 13 -7.68 0.26 28.30
CA TYR A 13 -6.97 -1.03 28.36
C TYR A 13 -5.47 -0.88 28.06
N PHE A 14 -5.13 -0.08 27.05
CA PHE A 14 -3.73 0.17 26.68
C PHE A 14 -3.01 1.13 27.65
N THR A 15 -3.72 2.07 28.29
CA THR A 15 -3.12 2.91 29.35
C THR A 15 -2.82 2.16 30.63
N ASN A 16 -3.67 1.19 31.00
CA ASN A 16 -3.44 0.40 32.20
C ASN A 16 -2.23 -0.53 32.08
N LEU A 17 -1.84 -0.91 30.86
CA LEU A 17 -0.73 -1.84 30.62
C LEU A 17 0.65 -1.15 30.61
N THR A 18 0.74 0.12 30.20
CA THR A 18 2.01 0.85 30.08
C THR A 18 2.16 2.01 31.06
N GLY A 19 1.10 2.42 31.75
CA GLY A 19 1.08 3.59 32.64
C GLY A 19 1.26 4.93 31.92
N ASN A 20 1.47 4.92 30.59
CA ASN A 20 1.66 6.12 29.78
C ASN A 20 1.18 5.87 28.34
N LEU A 21 0.24 6.71 27.89
CA LEU A 21 -0.35 6.68 26.54
C LEU A 21 0.71 6.73 25.44
N GLY A 22 1.76 7.52 25.61
CA GLY A 22 2.79 7.70 24.58
C GLY A 22 3.60 6.42 24.31
N TRP A 23 4.00 5.72 25.38
CA TRP A 23 4.80 4.50 25.27
C TRP A 23 4.01 3.33 24.68
N ALA A 24 2.71 3.21 25.00
CA ALA A 24 1.84 2.21 24.38
C ALA A 24 1.78 2.38 22.86
N ILE A 25 1.57 3.61 22.39
CA ILE A 25 1.47 3.91 20.95
C ILE A 25 2.80 3.62 20.25
N ILE A 26 3.93 4.01 20.85
CA ILE A 26 5.26 3.77 20.27
C ILE A 26 5.52 2.27 20.12
N ILE A 27 5.29 1.48 21.17
CA ILE A 27 5.53 0.03 21.16
C ILE A 27 4.65 -0.66 20.12
N VAL A 28 3.35 -0.32 20.07
CA VAL A 28 2.41 -0.87 19.09
C VAL A 28 2.83 -0.49 17.67
N THR A 29 3.24 0.75 17.45
CA THR A 29 3.70 1.23 16.14
C THR A 29 4.97 0.50 15.68
N VAL A 30 5.92 0.26 16.59
CA VAL A 30 7.16 -0.47 16.29
C VAL A 30 6.88 -1.94 16.00
N LEU A 31 6.01 -2.60 16.76
CA LEU A 31 5.58 -3.98 16.51
C LEU A 31 4.89 -4.14 15.16
N ILE A 32 3.94 -3.26 14.85
CA ILE A 32 3.24 -3.22 13.57
C ILE A 32 4.25 -3.00 12.44
N ARG A 33 5.16 -2.03 12.57
CA ARG A 33 6.22 -1.78 11.57
C ARG A 33 7.15 -2.98 11.40
N ALA A 34 7.50 -3.69 12.47
CA ALA A 34 8.34 -4.88 12.40
C ALA A 34 7.65 -6.02 11.62
N ILE A 35 6.35 -6.22 11.84
CA ILE A 35 5.56 -7.23 11.12
C ILE A 35 5.33 -6.81 9.65
N LEU A 36 5.08 -5.53 9.38
CA LEU A 36 4.92 -5.02 8.02
C LEU A 36 6.24 -4.79 7.28
N HIS A 37 7.40 -4.82 7.93
CA HIS A 37 8.70 -4.65 7.29
C HIS A 37 8.93 -5.60 6.10
N PRO A 38 8.71 -6.93 6.20
CA PRO A 38 8.82 -7.82 5.04
C PRO A 38 7.85 -7.44 3.91
N LEU A 39 6.65 -6.96 4.27
CA LEU A 39 5.69 -6.47 3.29
C LEU A 39 6.20 -5.21 2.60
N GLN A 40 6.78 -4.25 3.33
CA GLN A 40 7.36 -3.02 2.78
C GLN A 40 8.49 -3.32 1.79
N VAL A 41 9.38 -4.27 2.11
CA VAL A 41 10.45 -4.70 1.19
C VAL A 41 9.86 -5.27 -0.10
N SER A 42 8.78 -6.05 0.00
CA SER A 42 8.09 -6.57 -1.19
C SER A 42 7.47 -5.46 -2.06
N GLN A 43 6.92 -4.42 -1.42
CA GLN A 43 6.35 -3.26 -2.11
C GLN A 43 7.41 -2.42 -2.83
N VAL A 44 8.57 -2.19 -2.18
CA VAL A 44 9.70 -1.46 -2.79
C VAL A 44 10.22 -2.19 -4.03
N ARG A 45 10.38 -3.51 -3.96
CA ARG A 45 10.82 -4.33 -5.11
C ARG A 45 9.88 -4.18 -6.31
N VAL A 46 8.56 -4.21 -6.08
CA VAL A 46 7.57 -4.02 -7.15
C VAL A 46 7.66 -2.62 -7.75
N MET A 47 7.88 -1.58 -6.95
CA MET A 47 8.06 -0.20 -7.43
C MET A 47 9.31 -0.02 -8.29
N GLU A 48 10.43 -0.67 -7.94
CA GLU A 48 11.64 -0.63 -8.77
C GLU A 48 11.44 -1.32 -10.12
N GLN A 49 10.77 -2.47 -10.13
CA GLN A 49 10.43 -3.17 -11.38
C GLN A 49 9.48 -2.34 -12.25
N MET A 50 8.52 -1.63 -11.66
CA MET A 50 7.66 -0.66 -12.37
C MET A 50 8.48 0.47 -13.00
N LYS A 51 9.46 1.00 -12.26
CA LYS A 51 10.34 2.07 -12.74
C LYS A 51 11.22 1.61 -13.90
N ALA A 52 11.70 0.36 -13.85
CA ALA A 52 12.43 -0.25 -14.96
C ALA A 52 11.56 -0.44 -16.23
N LEU A 53 10.24 -0.60 -16.06
CA LEU A 53 9.28 -0.71 -17.16
C LEU A 53 8.79 0.65 -17.69
N SER A 54 8.96 1.74 -16.96
CA SER A 54 8.59 3.10 -17.39
C SER A 54 9.06 3.49 -18.81
N PRO A 55 10.29 3.19 -19.27
CA PRO A 55 10.67 3.49 -20.66
C PRO A 55 9.83 2.71 -21.68
N LYS A 56 9.61 1.41 -21.46
CA LYS A 56 8.78 0.57 -22.35
C LYS A 56 7.31 1.00 -22.33
N GLN A 57 6.81 1.45 -21.17
CA GLN A 57 5.48 2.04 -21.07
C GLN A 57 5.39 3.26 -21.99
N LYS A 58 6.34 4.20 -21.90
CA LYS A 58 6.37 5.40 -22.75
C LYS A 58 6.44 5.07 -24.24
N GLU A 59 7.18 4.04 -24.63
CA GLU A 59 7.20 3.57 -26.02
C GLU A 59 5.82 3.08 -26.48
N ILE A 60 5.12 2.30 -25.66
CA ILE A 60 3.73 1.86 -25.94
C ILE A 60 2.81 3.09 -26.02
N GLU A 61 2.90 4.02 -25.07
CA GLU A 61 2.08 5.24 -25.12
C GLU A 61 2.31 6.03 -26.39
N GLN A 62 3.57 6.22 -26.81
CA GLN A 62 3.92 6.94 -28.04
C GLN A 62 3.45 6.21 -29.30
N LYS A 63 3.59 4.88 -29.34
CA LYS A 63 3.23 4.07 -30.50
C LYS A 63 1.72 3.97 -30.70
N TYR A 64 0.95 3.99 -29.60
CA TYR A 64 -0.51 3.88 -29.61
C TYR A 64 -1.20 5.20 -29.22
N LYS A 65 -0.52 6.35 -29.36
CA LYS A 65 -1.10 7.70 -29.17
C LYS A 65 -2.28 7.89 -30.13
N GLY A 66 -3.49 7.68 -29.63
CA GLY A 66 -4.74 7.74 -30.41
C GLY A 66 -5.61 6.49 -30.29
N GLN A 67 -5.09 5.41 -29.70
CA GLN A 67 -5.81 4.16 -29.49
C GLN A 67 -5.77 3.74 -28.01
N PRO A 68 -6.58 4.37 -27.14
CA PRO A 68 -6.54 4.13 -25.70
C PRO A 68 -6.87 2.67 -25.33
N GLN A 69 -7.71 1.99 -26.11
CA GLN A 69 -8.05 0.58 -25.89
C GLN A 69 -6.86 -0.35 -26.16
N GLU A 70 -6.19 -0.21 -27.31
CA GLU A 70 -4.99 -1.00 -27.61
C GLU A 70 -3.85 -0.66 -26.64
N GLN A 71 -3.67 0.62 -26.31
CA GLN A 71 -2.67 1.06 -25.34
C GLN A 71 -2.84 0.35 -24.00
N GLN A 72 -4.07 0.28 -23.45
CA GLN A 72 -4.34 -0.41 -22.18
C GLN A 72 -4.05 -1.91 -22.26
N GLN A 73 -4.42 -2.57 -23.38
CA GLN A 73 -4.15 -4.00 -23.58
C GLN A 73 -2.64 -4.28 -23.62
N ARG A 74 -1.88 -3.51 -24.39
CA ARG A 74 -0.42 -3.65 -24.51
C ARG A 74 0.30 -3.34 -23.19
N LEU A 75 -0.18 -2.35 -22.45
CA LEU A 75 0.35 -2.05 -21.11
C LEU A 75 0.12 -3.22 -20.15
N ALA A 76 -1.07 -3.83 -20.20
CA ALA A 76 -1.40 -5.00 -19.38
C ALA A 76 -0.57 -6.24 -19.76
N GLU A 77 -0.34 -6.48 -21.06
CA GLU A 77 0.57 -7.51 -21.57
C GLU A 77 2.00 -7.27 -21.06
N LEU A 78 2.51 -6.04 -21.16
CA LEU A 78 3.84 -5.69 -20.68
C LEU A 78 4.01 -5.99 -19.18
N TYR A 79 3.01 -5.66 -18.36
CA TYR A 79 3.03 -5.98 -16.92
C TYR A 79 2.99 -7.49 -16.64
N ARG A 80 2.20 -8.25 -17.42
CA ARG A 80 2.11 -9.70 -17.31
C ARG A 80 3.41 -10.41 -17.71
N ASP A 81 3.99 -10.02 -18.83
CA ASP A 81 5.24 -10.61 -19.34
C ASP A 81 6.41 -10.40 -18.38
N ASN A 82 6.44 -9.23 -17.72
CA ASN A 82 7.48 -8.90 -16.74
C ASN A 82 7.12 -9.34 -15.31
N LYS A 83 5.98 -10.04 -15.12
CA LYS A 83 5.46 -10.53 -13.83
C LYS A 83 5.41 -9.46 -12.73
N VAL A 84 5.19 -8.21 -13.10
CA VAL A 84 5.11 -7.10 -12.16
C VAL A 84 3.65 -6.90 -11.79
N ASN A 85 3.30 -7.07 -10.51
CA ASN A 85 1.92 -6.93 -10.05
C ASN A 85 1.66 -5.48 -9.59
N PRO A 86 0.94 -4.63 -10.36
CA PRO A 86 0.65 -3.23 -9.97
C PRO A 86 -0.05 -3.12 -8.63
N MET A 87 -0.85 -4.13 -8.26
CA MET A 87 -1.55 -4.19 -6.99
C MET A 87 -0.63 -4.42 -5.79
N GLY A 88 0.57 -4.98 -6.02
CA GLY A 88 1.58 -5.11 -4.97
C GLY A 88 2.13 -3.76 -4.49
N GLY A 89 2.12 -2.73 -5.35
CA GLY A 89 2.61 -1.39 -5.01
C GLY A 89 1.58 -0.51 -4.29
N CYS A 90 0.29 -0.69 -4.56
CA CYS A 90 -0.79 0.10 -3.95
C CYS A 90 -1.45 -0.57 -2.73
N LEU A 91 -0.97 -1.76 -2.32
CA LEU A 91 -1.41 -2.47 -1.12
C LEU A 91 -1.43 -1.63 0.17
N PRO A 92 -0.46 -0.73 0.47
CA PRO A 92 -0.52 0.09 1.70
C PRO A 92 -1.50 1.27 1.56
N ALA A 93 -1.81 1.69 0.33
CA ALA A 93 -2.69 2.82 0.03
C ALA A 93 -4.18 2.44 0.02
N LEU A 94 -4.51 1.14 -0.10
CA LEU A 94 -5.88 0.64 0.03
C LEU A 94 -6.36 0.53 1.49
N ILE A 95 -5.44 0.32 2.44
CA ILE A 95 -5.73 0.21 3.88
C ILE A 95 -6.45 1.45 4.48
N PRO A 96 -6.17 2.70 4.06
CA PRO A 96 -6.88 3.88 4.56
C PRO A 96 -8.26 4.16 3.91
N LEU A 97 -8.58 3.58 2.75
CA LEU A 97 -9.89 3.78 2.09
C LEU A 97 -11.12 3.38 2.94
N PRO A 98 -11.12 2.29 3.74
CA PRO A 98 -12.29 1.86 4.50
C PRO A 98 -12.57 2.62 5.81
N ILE A 99 -11.79 3.64 6.18
CA ILE A 99 -11.97 4.36 7.46
C ILE A 99 -12.77 5.68 7.26
N LEU A 100 -13.07 6.06 6.02
CA LEU A 100 -13.71 7.34 5.67
C LEU A 100 -15.23 7.28 5.41
N ILE A 101 -15.90 6.12 5.52
CA ILE A 101 -17.37 5.97 5.36
C ILE A 101 -17.94 5.11 6.49
#